data_AF-A0AA39V4D3-F1
#
_entry.id   AF-A0AA39V4D3-F1
#
_cell.length_a   1.000
_cell.length_b   1.000
_cell.length_c   1.000
_cell.angle_alpha   90.00
_cell.angle_beta   90.00
_cell.angle_gamma   90.00
#
_symmetry.space_group_name_H-M   'P 1'
#
loop_
_entity.id
_entity.type
_entity.pdbx_description
1 polymer ?
#
loop_
_entity_poly.entity_id
_entity_poly.type
_entity_poly.pdbx_seq_one_letter_code
_entity_poly.pdbx_strand_id
1 'polypeptide(L)'
;MCIPWIACTCDDSDPLLNIPPPRHHHSHITRSPTSKPHLRQRPSYITISPSLSQPAVVVRPHHHHNHHNHQRTPPAPAPSPATPAADFIDGFRTGQAAVEEIQERIEAVKRLEEGRATRTPAQSPQMPQPTPPQPQPTPQPQPLPTPQPLPTPPAPAPLPIPPPRSPTHSPHSYIRRRPPPHHHHHHHRRHSHSPTPTHSSTSSSISRRSFEALRRRVHILSERAKTQQEMVPASTKLRRLLDRPNHLIVCPGVYDGFSARVALEVGFDALYMTGAGTAASRLGHADLGIVQLADMRAHAEMIANLDKSVPLIADMDTGYGGPIMVARAVEEYCRAGVAGFHIEDQVLSKRCGHLQGKEVVDIETFLARIRAARGAIIRHGSDIVLIARTDALQQFGYDEAIKRLKAARDAGADAVKDLAPFPLMLNMVDHGSTPTIPVRVAESMGFRIIIFPLASLAPAYTAIKASLEKVKREGVTGIPKDLTPKRIFDVCGMQESIEIDSSARAKERSRM
;
A
#
# COMPACT_ATOMS: atom_id res chain seq x y z
N MET A 1 1.27 -27.15 -42.90
CA MET A 1 0.38 -28.32 -43.06
C MET A 1 -1.05 -27.88 -42.77
N CYS A 2 -1.98 -28.37 -43.57
CA CYS A 2 -3.32 -27.88 -43.88
C CYS A 2 -4.40 -27.97 -42.77
N ILE A 3 -5.27 -26.93 -42.64
CA ILE A 3 -6.76 -26.84 -42.88
C ILE A 3 -7.68 -27.96 -42.28
N PRO A 4 -9.01 -27.83 -41.95
CA PRO A 4 -10.02 -26.73 -42.15
C PRO A 4 -11.05 -26.37 -41.03
N TRP A 5 -11.61 -25.13 -41.15
CA TRP A 5 -13.02 -24.66 -41.14
C TRP A 5 -14.03 -24.95 -40.00
N ILE A 6 -14.76 -23.91 -39.57
CA ILE A 6 -16.20 -23.66 -39.89
C ILE A 6 -16.52 -22.16 -39.66
N ALA A 7 -17.23 -21.58 -40.63
CA ALA A 7 -17.80 -20.23 -40.62
C ALA A 7 -19.25 -20.25 -40.11
N CYS A 8 -19.68 -19.19 -39.44
CA CYS A 8 -21.10 -18.81 -39.37
C CYS A 8 -21.23 -17.29 -39.42
N THR A 9 -21.93 -16.84 -40.45
CA THR A 9 -22.43 -15.49 -40.73
C THR A 9 -23.63 -15.17 -39.85
N CYS A 10 -23.81 -13.92 -39.44
CA CYS A 10 -25.13 -13.28 -39.36
C CYS A 10 -25.00 -11.75 -39.36
N ASP A 11 -25.88 -11.14 -40.16
CA ASP A 11 -26.14 -9.73 -40.39
C ASP A 11 -26.49 -8.93 -39.14
N ASP A 12 -26.01 -7.69 -39.08
CA ASP A 12 -26.46 -6.62 -38.18
C ASP A 12 -27.31 -5.61 -38.98
N SER A 13 -28.55 -5.40 -38.54
CA SER A 13 -29.36 -4.24 -38.90
C SER A 13 -30.28 -3.86 -37.73
N ASP A 14 -29.80 -2.90 -36.91
CA ASP A 14 -30.43 -1.66 -36.36
C ASP A 14 -31.97 -1.57 -36.12
N PRO A 15 -32.51 -0.59 -35.36
CA PRO A 15 -32.09 0.09 -34.12
C PRO A 15 -33.23 0.23 -33.04
N LEU A 16 -32.83 0.63 -31.82
CA LEU A 16 -33.46 1.57 -30.85
C LEU A 16 -35.00 1.60 -30.62
N LEU A 17 -35.43 1.52 -29.35
CA LEU A 17 -36.38 2.50 -28.78
C LEU A 17 -36.38 2.61 -27.25
N ASN A 18 -36.14 3.85 -26.82
CA ASN A 18 -36.32 4.47 -25.51
C ASN A 18 -37.72 4.25 -24.89
N ILE A 19 -37.78 4.05 -23.57
CA ILE A 19 -38.99 4.11 -22.76
C ILE A 19 -38.84 5.25 -21.72
N PRO A 20 -39.78 6.20 -21.60
CA PRO A 20 -39.75 7.28 -20.60
C PRO A 20 -40.38 6.86 -19.24
N PRO A 21 -40.15 7.61 -18.14
CA PRO A 21 -40.48 7.18 -16.78
C PRO A 21 -41.90 7.61 -16.34
N PRO A 22 -42.54 6.90 -15.39
CA PRO A 22 -43.74 7.39 -14.72
C PRO A 22 -43.41 8.26 -13.48
N ARG A 23 -44.27 9.27 -13.28
CA ARG A 23 -44.20 10.29 -12.23
C ARG A 23 -44.79 9.82 -10.88
N HIS A 24 -44.33 10.54 -9.86
CA HIS A 24 -44.61 10.48 -8.42
C HIS A 24 -46.08 10.35 -7.98
N HIS A 25 -46.30 9.59 -6.90
CA HIS A 25 -47.32 9.88 -5.90
C HIS A 25 -46.67 10.07 -4.52
N HIS A 26 -46.96 11.21 -3.90
CA HIS A 26 -46.68 11.54 -2.52
C HIS A 26 -47.67 10.84 -1.58
N SER A 27 -47.18 10.28 -0.47
CA SER A 27 -47.93 10.23 0.78
C SER A 27 -46.99 10.35 1.97
N HIS A 28 -47.20 11.44 2.73
CA HIS A 28 -46.69 11.62 4.09
C HIS A 28 -47.45 10.67 5.04
N ILE A 29 -46.78 10.09 6.03
CA ILE A 29 -47.32 9.87 7.39
C ILE A 29 -46.14 9.75 8.38
N THR A 30 -46.37 10.36 9.53
CA THR A 30 -45.49 10.63 10.67
C THR A 30 -45.38 9.49 11.70
N ARG A 31 -44.23 9.41 12.39
CA ARG A 31 -43.94 9.05 13.83
C ARG A 31 -44.91 8.04 14.53
N SER A 32 -44.50 6.99 15.24
CA SER A 32 -43.51 6.86 16.33
C SER A 32 -43.47 5.39 16.86
N PRO A 33 -42.65 5.00 17.86
CA PRO A 33 -42.07 3.66 18.04
C PRO A 33 -42.75 2.79 19.12
N THR A 34 -42.53 1.46 19.10
CA THR A 34 -42.35 0.64 20.33
C THR A 34 -41.86 -0.80 20.04
N SER A 35 -40.94 -1.25 20.90
CA SER A 35 -40.74 -2.62 21.46
C SER A 35 -40.35 -3.83 20.58
N LYS A 36 -39.11 -4.30 20.80
CA LYS A 36 -38.67 -5.73 20.84
C LYS A 36 -39.35 -6.47 22.02
N PRO A 37 -39.32 -7.83 22.20
CA PRO A 37 -38.27 -8.77 21.76
C PRO A 37 -38.65 -10.22 21.35
N HIS A 38 -37.62 -10.92 20.81
CA HIS A 38 -37.29 -12.37 20.84
C HIS A 38 -38.38 -13.46 20.72
N LEU A 39 -38.26 -14.36 19.71
CA LEU A 39 -37.79 -15.75 19.91
C LEU A 39 -37.65 -16.53 18.56
N ARG A 40 -36.49 -17.21 18.45
CA ARG A 40 -36.21 -18.56 17.93
C ARG A 40 -36.91 -19.16 16.68
N GLN A 41 -36.03 -19.60 15.78
CA GLN A 41 -35.93 -20.91 15.11
C GLN A 41 -36.67 -21.17 13.77
N ARG A 42 -35.80 -21.42 12.77
CA ARG A 42 -35.87 -22.02 11.42
C ARG A 42 -36.67 -23.34 11.31
N PRO A 43 -36.70 -24.02 10.13
CA PRO A 43 -36.90 -23.57 8.74
C PRO A 43 -37.92 -24.48 7.98
N SER A 44 -38.28 -24.15 6.75
CA SER A 44 -38.78 -25.15 5.77
C SER A 44 -38.34 -24.79 4.35
N TYR A 45 -37.83 -25.80 3.65
CA TYR A 45 -37.36 -25.80 2.27
C TYR A 45 -38.52 -26.09 1.28
N ILE A 46 -38.19 -26.09 -0.04
CA ILE A 46 -38.85 -26.82 -1.18
C ILE A 46 -39.99 -26.02 -1.88
N THR A 47 -40.11 -25.80 -3.21
CA THR A 47 -39.33 -25.98 -4.46
C THR A 47 -40.09 -25.30 -5.64
N ILE A 48 -39.34 -24.79 -6.63
CA ILE A 48 -39.49 -24.96 -8.12
C ILE A 48 -40.77 -24.47 -8.85
N SER A 49 -40.57 -23.43 -9.71
CA SER A 49 -40.85 -23.27 -11.18
C SER A 49 -42.11 -23.87 -11.87
N PRO A 50 -42.37 -23.61 -13.17
CA PRO A 50 -42.29 -22.39 -14.01
C PRO A 50 -43.50 -22.20 -14.97
N SER A 51 -43.39 -21.19 -15.88
CA SER A 51 -43.93 -21.17 -17.26
C SER A 51 -45.42 -20.78 -17.45
N LEU A 52 -45.92 -20.25 -18.57
CA LEU A 52 -45.42 -19.74 -19.86
C LEU A 52 -46.64 -19.11 -20.61
N SER A 53 -46.40 -18.05 -21.38
CA SER A 53 -47.00 -17.68 -22.70
C SER A 53 -48.53 -17.66 -22.96
N GLN A 54 -49.05 -16.43 -23.26
CA GLN A 54 -49.72 -15.94 -24.52
C GLN A 54 -50.95 -16.69 -25.12
N PRO A 55 -51.65 -16.19 -26.19
CA PRO A 55 -51.61 -14.89 -26.93
C PRO A 55 -52.99 -14.24 -27.32
N ALA A 56 -52.88 -13.04 -27.92
CA ALA A 56 -53.60 -12.42 -29.06
C ALA A 56 -55.13 -12.20 -29.07
N VAL A 57 -55.56 -11.01 -29.52
CA VAL A 57 -56.49 -10.77 -30.65
C VAL A 57 -56.36 -9.32 -31.17
N VAL A 58 -56.41 -9.20 -32.51
CA VAL A 58 -56.34 -8.01 -33.39
C VAL A 58 -57.74 -7.43 -33.63
N VAL A 59 -57.90 -6.08 -33.63
CA VAL A 59 -58.92 -5.37 -34.47
C VAL A 59 -58.44 -3.94 -34.81
N ARG A 60 -58.46 -3.58 -36.11
CA ARG A 60 -58.44 -2.22 -36.70
C ARG A 60 -59.88 -1.90 -37.18
N PRO A 61 -60.34 -0.63 -37.33
CA PRO A 61 -60.06 0.15 -38.56
C PRO A 61 -60.08 1.71 -38.48
N HIS A 62 -59.48 2.30 -39.54
CA HIS A 62 -59.75 3.55 -40.29
C HIS A 62 -60.12 4.90 -39.60
N HIS A 63 -59.34 5.96 -39.90
CA HIS A 63 -59.78 7.04 -40.81
C HIS A 63 -58.64 8.03 -41.16
N HIS A 64 -58.66 8.49 -42.42
CA HIS A 64 -57.88 9.59 -42.99
C HIS A 64 -58.24 10.95 -42.37
N HIS A 65 -57.26 11.87 -42.26
CA HIS A 65 -57.40 13.28 -42.68
C HIS A 65 -56.02 13.92 -42.91
N ASN A 66 -55.94 14.68 -44.00
CA ASN A 66 -54.79 15.39 -44.53
C ASN A 66 -54.73 16.80 -43.93
N HIS A 67 -53.56 17.31 -43.54
CA HIS A 67 -53.27 18.75 -43.59
C HIS A 67 -51.76 19.01 -43.68
N HIS A 68 -51.36 19.66 -44.77
CA HIS A 68 -50.11 20.41 -44.91
C HIS A 68 -50.02 21.49 -43.83
N ASN A 69 -48.82 21.80 -43.29
CA ASN A 69 -47.98 22.89 -43.79
C ASN A 69 -46.73 23.17 -42.92
N HIS A 70 -45.68 23.64 -43.60
CA HIS A 70 -44.53 24.44 -43.16
C HIS A 70 -43.45 23.88 -42.20
N GLN A 71 -42.35 23.50 -42.87
CA GLN A 71 -40.97 23.57 -42.41
C GLN A 71 -40.60 24.93 -41.80
N ARG A 72 -39.96 24.93 -40.62
CA ARG A 72 -38.94 25.92 -40.22
C ARG A 72 -37.85 25.23 -39.40
N THR A 73 -36.64 25.26 -39.94
CA THR A 73 -35.38 24.84 -39.29
C THR A 73 -34.94 25.91 -38.27
N PRO A 74 -34.50 25.51 -37.05
CA PRO A 74 -33.70 26.37 -36.19
C PRO A 74 -32.18 26.15 -36.41
N PRO A 75 -31.33 27.17 -36.13
CA PRO A 75 -29.93 27.20 -36.54
C PRO A 75 -29.01 26.35 -35.64
N ALA A 76 -27.86 25.95 -36.20
CA ALA A 76 -26.83 25.13 -35.58
C ALA A 76 -26.19 25.80 -34.34
N PRO A 77 -25.83 25.04 -33.29
CA PRO A 77 -25.07 25.56 -32.17
C PRO A 77 -23.57 25.68 -32.51
N ALA A 78 -22.93 26.75 -32.01
CA ALA A 78 -21.50 27.03 -32.14
C ALA A 78 -20.62 25.94 -31.47
N PRO A 79 -19.38 25.69 -31.96
CA PRO A 79 -18.54 24.62 -31.42
C PRO A 79 -18.00 24.95 -30.03
N SER A 80 -18.23 24.04 -29.07
CA SER A 80 -17.64 24.05 -27.73
C SER A 80 -16.17 23.58 -27.82
N PRO A 81 -15.23 24.11 -27.00
CA PRO A 81 -13.83 23.70 -27.04
C PRO A 81 -13.68 22.22 -26.67
N ALA A 82 -12.94 21.49 -27.51
CA ALA A 82 -12.69 20.07 -27.38
C ALA A 82 -12.04 19.72 -26.03
N THR A 83 -12.71 18.89 -25.24
CA THR A 83 -12.17 18.24 -24.05
C THR A 83 -11.29 17.06 -24.50
N PRO A 84 -10.01 16.93 -24.09
CA PRO A 84 -9.15 15.80 -24.51
C PRO A 84 -9.48 14.45 -23.85
N ALA A 85 -10.66 14.30 -23.24
CA ALA A 85 -11.00 13.16 -22.40
C ALA A 85 -11.78 12.04 -23.12
N ALA A 86 -12.25 12.28 -24.35
CA ALA A 86 -13.10 11.34 -25.08
C ALA A 86 -12.31 10.29 -25.89
N ASP A 87 -11.05 10.56 -26.23
CA ASP A 87 -10.23 9.67 -27.07
C ASP A 87 -9.51 8.56 -26.28
N PHE A 88 -9.70 8.50 -24.95
CA PHE A 88 -8.96 7.58 -24.08
C PHE A 88 -9.57 6.17 -23.99
N ILE A 89 -10.79 5.95 -24.51
CA ILE A 89 -11.57 4.72 -24.24
C ILE A 89 -11.46 3.68 -25.38
N ASP A 90 -11.09 4.04 -26.60
CA ASP A 90 -11.22 3.12 -27.75
C ASP A 90 -9.93 2.35 -28.14
N GLY A 91 -8.79 2.65 -27.52
CA GLY A 91 -7.48 2.08 -27.91
C GLY A 91 -7.13 0.70 -27.34
N PHE A 92 -7.83 0.19 -26.32
CA PHE A 92 -7.43 -1.04 -25.62
C PHE A 92 -8.08 -2.33 -26.16
N ARG A 93 -8.41 -2.38 -27.46
CA ARG A 93 -8.88 -3.63 -28.07
C ARG A 93 -7.70 -4.55 -28.36
N THR A 94 -7.63 -5.62 -27.56
CA THR A 94 -6.62 -6.69 -27.52
C THR A 94 -5.33 -6.30 -26.79
N GLY A 95 -5.02 -7.02 -25.71
CA GLY A 95 -3.84 -6.77 -24.86
C GLY A 95 -2.49 -6.90 -25.59
N GLN A 96 -2.47 -7.39 -26.82
CA GLN A 96 -1.27 -7.45 -27.65
C GLN A 96 -1.07 -6.16 -28.45
N ALA A 97 -2.13 -5.59 -29.03
CA ALA A 97 -2.08 -4.28 -29.70
C ALA A 97 -1.75 -3.15 -28.71
N ALA A 98 -2.27 -3.21 -27.49
CA ALA A 98 -1.93 -2.24 -26.44
C ALA A 98 -0.45 -2.33 -26.01
N VAL A 99 0.13 -3.53 -25.99
CA VAL A 99 1.56 -3.71 -25.69
C VAL A 99 2.44 -3.18 -26.83
N GLU A 100 2.04 -3.41 -28.08
CA GLU A 100 2.73 -2.88 -29.26
C GLU A 100 2.65 -1.35 -29.33
N GLU A 101 1.49 -0.75 -29.06
CA GLU A 101 1.33 0.71 -29.01
C GLU A 101 2.12 1.34 -27.85
N ILE A 102 2.14 0.68 -26.68
CA ILE A 102 2.97 1.11 -25.55
C ILE A 102 4.46 1.00 -25.91
N GLN A 103 4.88 -0.07 -26.60
CA GLN A 103 6.25 -0.23 -27.07
C GLN A 103 6.61 0.85 -28.11
N GLU A 104 5.73 1.19 -29.04
CA GLU A 104 5.93 2.27 -29.99
C GLU A 104 6.05 3.63 -29.29
N ARG A 105 5.21 3.90 -28.28
CA ARG A 105 5.29 5.13 -27.48
C ARG A 105 6.55 5.18 -26.63
N ILE A 106 6.98 4.06 -26.04
CA ILE A 106 8.26 3.95 -25.32
C ILE A 106 9.42 4.24 -26.27
N GLU A 107 9.40 3.67 -27.47
CA GLU A 107 10.45 3.86 -28.46
C GLU A 107 10.45 5.29 -29.03
N ALA A 108 9.28 5.91 -29.19
CA ALA A 108 9.16 7.32 -29.56
C ALA A 108 9.73 8.24 -28.48
N VAL A 109 9.48 7.95 -27.19
CA VAL A 109 10.07 8.70 -26.08
C VAL A 109 11.58 8.52 -26.01
N LYS A 110 12.10 7.30 -26.22
CA LYS A 110 13.56 7.06 -26.30
C LYS A 110 14.20 7.86 -27.43
N ARG A 111 13.60 7.86 -28.63
CA ARG A 111 14.08 8.67 -29.77
C ARG A 111 14.09 10.18 -29.46
N LEU A 112 13.10 10.67 -28.72
CA LEU A 112 13.06 12.07 -28.28
C LEU A 112 14.15 12.41 -27.26
N GLU A 113 14.51 11.47 -26.38
CA GLU A 113 15.59 11.64 -25.41
C GLU A 113 16.97 11.53 -26.04
N GLU A 114 17.17 10.61 -26.97
CA GLU A 114 18.38 10.50 -27.79
C GLU A 114 18.56 11.73 -28.69
N GLY A 115 17.47 12.28 -29.23
CA GLY A 115 17.46 13.55 -29.95
C GLY A 115 17.75 14.78 -29.07
N ARG A 116 17.56 14.67 -27.75
CA ARG A 116 17.91 15.72 -26.79
C ARG A 116 19.37 15.62 -26.34
N ALA A 117 19.92 14.40 -26.31
CA ALA A 117 21.32 14.12 -25.99
C ALA A 117 22.31 14.53 -27.11
N THR A 118 21.82 14.74 -28.34
CA THR A 118 22.65 15.15 -29.50
C THR A 118 22.86 16.66 -29.64
N ARG A 119 22.32 17.50 -28.73
CA ARG A 119 22.70 18.92 -28.63
C ARG A 119 23.85 19.10 -27.65
N THR A 120 25.07 18.89 -28.13
CA THR A 120 26.32 19.08 -27.36
C THR A 120 26.73 20.57 -27.33
N PRO A 121 27.10 21.16 -26.18
CA PRO A 121 27.99 22.32 -26.14
C PRO A 121 29.42 21.87 -26.49
N ALA A 122 30.16 22.70 -27.21
CA ALA A 122 31.49 22.41 -27.77
C ALA A 122 32.45 21.63 -26.83
N GLN A 123 33.04 20.54 -27.35
CA GLN A 123 34.01 19.68 -26.66
C GLN A 123 35.45 20.19 -26.84
N SER A 124 36.21 20.21 -25.74
CA SER A 124 37.69 20.21 -25.74
C SER A 124 38.23 18.78 -25.98
N PRO A 125 39.45 18.59 -26.52
CA PRO A 125 39.90 17.29 -27.04
C PRO A 125 40.34 16.33 -25.92
N GLN A 126 39.88 15.07 -25.97
CA GLN A 126 40.34 13.96 -25.12
C GLN A 126 41.28 13.01 -25.89
N MET A 127 42.29 12.51 -25.18
CA MET A 127 43.34 11.59 -25.65
C MET A 127 42.83 10.15 -25.92
N PRO A 128 43.53 9.37 -26.77
CA PRO A 128 43.06 8.05 -27.21
C PRO A 128 43.20 6.95 -26.14
N GLN A 129 42.16 6.12 -26.02
CA GLN A 129 42.11 4.90 -25.19
C GLN A 129 42.69 3.68 -25.95
N PRO A 130 43.32 2.70 -25.25
CA PRO A 130 43.94 1.55 -25.88
C PRO A 130 42.95 0.41 -26.19
N THR A 131 43.25 -0.33 -27.26
CA THR A 131 42.48 -1.45 -27.83
C THR A 131 42.48 -2.70 -26.94
N PRO A 132 41.37 -3.49 -26.84
CA PRO A 132 41.34 -4.72 -26.03
C PRO A 132 42.12 -5.87 -26.70
N PRO A 133 42.75 -6.78 -25.92
CA PRO A 133 43.45 -7.94 -26.47
C PRO A 133 42.48 -9.06 -26.87
N GLN A 134 42.83 -9.80 -27.92
CA GLN A 134 42.08 -10.94 -28.45
C GLN A 134 42.11 -12.19 -27.53
N PRO A 135 41.07 -13.04 -27.58
CA PRO A 135 40.97 -14.20 -26.69
C PRO A 135 41.89 -15.36 -27.12
N GLN A 136 42.63 -15.92 -26.16
CA GLN A 136 43.40 -17.15 -26.33
C GLN A 136 42.53 -18.41 -26.10
N PRO A 137 42.84 -19.55 -26.74
CA PRO A 137 42.04 -20.77 -26.64
C PRO A 137 42.22 -21.47 -25.28
N THR A 138 41.10 -21.89 -24.70
CA THR A 138 40.99 -22.56 -23.40
C THR A 138 41.55 -23.99 -23.45
N PRO A 139 42.37 -24.43 -22.47
CA PRO A 139 42.78 -25.83 -22.38
C PRO A 139 41.66 -26.72 -21.81
N GLN A 140 41.56 -27.95 -22.31
CA GLN A 140 40.57 -28.95 -21.87
C GLN A 140 40.72 -29.33 -20.39
N PRO A 141 39.62 -29.59 -19.66
CA PRO A 141 39.68 -29.93 -18.25
C PRO A 141 40.21 -31.36 -18.04
N GLN A 142 41.21 -31.51 -17.16
CA GLN A 142 41.62 -32.81 -16.65
C GLN A 142 40.61 -33.35 -15.62
N PRO A 143 40.43 -34.68 -15.52
CA PRO A 143 39.50 -35.27 -14.57
C PRO A 143 39.98 -35.07 -13.13
N LEU A 144 39.06 -34.67 -12.24
CA LEU A 144 39.33 -34.51 -10.81
C LEU A 144 39.64 -35.87 -10.14
N PRO A 145 40.57 -35.91 -9.17
CA PRO A 145 40.79 -37.10 -8.36
C PRO A 145 39.63 -37.34 -7.39
N THR A 146 39.30 -38.62 -7.21
CA THR A 146 38.25 -39.11 -6.31
C THR A 146 38.53 -38.69 -4.86
N PRO A 147 37.55 -38.12 -4.12
CA PRO A 147 37.77 -37.70 -2.75
C PRO A 147 37.97 -38.92 -1.83
N GLN A 148 39.04 -38.91 -1.04
CA GLN A 148 39.22 -39.87 0.04
C GLN A 148 38.28 -39.55 1.22
N PRO A 149 37.75 -40.57 1.93
CA PRO A 149 36.89 -40.33 3.09
C PRO A 149 37.67 -39.67 4.23
N LEU A 150 37.12 -38.58 4.76
CA LEU A 150 37.62 -37.90 5.97
C LEU A 150 37.48 -38.84 7.19
N PRO A 151 38.48 -38.86 8.10
CA PRO A 151 38.36 -39.61 9.35
C PRO A 151 37.27 -39.01 10.24
N THR A 152 36.44 -39.88 10.81
CA THR A 152 35.38 -39.54 11.77
C THR A 152 35.98 -38.85 13.01
N PRO A 153 35.42 -37.72 13.47
CA PRO A 153 35.85 -37.10 14.71
C PRO A 153 35.47 -37.98 15.92
N PRO A 154 36.29 -38.00 17.00
CA PRO A 154 35.97 -38.75 18.20
C PRO A 154 34.71 -38.18 18.89
N ALA A 155 33.95 -39.08 19.52
CA ALA A 155 32.71 -38.74 20.21
C ALA A 155 32.93 -37.70 21.33
N PRO A 156 32.00 -36.74 21.52
CA PRO A 156 32.13 -35.74 22.58
C PRO A 156 32.03 -36.38 23.96
N ALA A 157 32.88 -35.90 24.88
CA ALA A 157 32.86 -36.31 26.29
C ALA A 157 31.52 -35.93 26.96
N PRO A 158 30.98 -36.77 27.86
CA PRO A 158 29.72 -36.49 28.54
C PRO A 158 29.85 -35.28 29.47
N LEU A 159 28.83 -34.41 29.43
CA LEU A 159 28.73 -33.23 30.29
C LEU A 159 28.52 -33.63 31.77
N PRO A 160 29.06 -32.87 32.73
CA PRO A 160 28.89 -33.17 34.15
C PRO A 160 27.45 -32.95 34.62
N ILE A 161 26.96 -33.90 35.41
CA ILE A 161 25.62 -33.93 36.02
C ILE A 161 25.56 -32.86 37.13
N PRO A 162 24.53 -31.99 37.18
CA PRO A 162 24.37 -31.04 38.28
C PRO A 162 23.94 -31.75 39.58
N PRO A 163 24.35 -31.24 40.77
CA PRO A 163 24.03 -31.86 42.04
C PRO A 163 22.53 -31.78 42.38
N PRO A 164 21.99 -32.74 43.17
CA PRO A 164 20.58 -32.83 43.47
C PRO A 164 20.11 -31.68 44.39
N ARG A 165 18.96 -31.10 44.06
CA ARG A 165 18.26 -30.15 44.95
C ARG A 165 17.58 -30.91 46.09
N SER A 166 17.83 -30.48 47.31
CA SER A 166 17.15 -30.94 48.52
C SER A 166 15.67 -30.49 48.54
N PRO A 167 14.74 -31.29 49.07
CA PRO A 167 13.31 -30.96 49.09
C PRO A 167 12.92 -30.31 50.42
N THR A 168 12.24 -29.16 50.42
CA THR A 168 11.41 -28.76 51.57
C THR A 168 10.17 -27.97 51.15
N HIS A 169 9.02 -28.61 51.42
CA HIS A 169 7.72 -28.12 51.88
C HIS A 169 6.97 -26.94 51.20
N SER A 170 5.78 -27.29 50.71
CA SER A 170 4.54 -26.48 50.67
C SER A 170 3.62 -26.95 51.83
N PRO A 171 2.44 -26.35 52.15
CA PRO A 171 1.78 -25.13 51.64
C PRO A 171 1.09 -24.21 52.72
N HIS A 172 0.43 -23.14 52.24
CA HIS A 172 -0.65 -22.33 52.85
C HIS A 172 -0.37 -21.27 53.95
N SER A 173 -0.64 -19.99 53.62
CA SER A 173 -1.65 -19.18 54.34
C SER A 173 -2.02 -17.90 53.57
N TYR A 174 -3.33 -17.66 53.45
CA TYR A 174 -3.96 -16.45 52.94
C TYR A 174 -3.85 -15.33 53.98
N ILE A 175 -3.32 -14.15 53.62
CA ILE A 175 -3.56 -12.91 54.38
C ILE A 175 -3.84 -11.75 53.40
N ARG A 176 -5.09 -11.26 53.44
CA ARG A 176 -5.56 -10.01 52.84
C ARG A 176 -4.78 -8.81 53.39
N ARG A 177 -4.27 -7.92 52.53
CA ARG A 177 -3.81 -6.57 52.92
C ARG A 177 -4.77 -5.50 52.37
N ARG A 178 -5.26 -4.65 53.27
CA ARG A 178 -6.01 -3.41 53.02
C ARG A 178 -5.05 -2.25 52.68
N PRO A 179 -5.52 -1.19 51.97
CA PRO A 179 -4.72 0.01 51.70
C PRO A 179 -4.68 1.00 52.90
N PRO A 180 -3.70 1.92 52.96
CA PRO A 180 -3.47 2.83 54.10
C PRO A 180 -4.36 4.10 54.07
N PRO A 181 -4.50 4.82 55.21
CA PRO A 181 -5.54 5.83 55.39
C PRO A 181 -5.15 7.27 54.97
N HIS A 182 -6.19 8.06 54.70
CA HIS A 182 -6.18 9.50 54.46
C HIS A 182 -5.92 10.30 55.75
N HIS A 183 -5.08 11.33 55.68
CA HIS A 183 -4.95 12.34 56.73
C HIS A 183 -5.86 13.54 56.46
N HIS A 184 -6.74 13.82 57.43
CA HIS A 184 -7.56 15.03 57.53
C HIS A 184 -6.74 16.19 58.12
N HIS A 185 -6.81 17.36 57.48
CA HIS A 185 -6.36 18.63 58.07
C HIS A 185 -7.48 19.26 58.91
N HIS A 186 -7.17 19.55 60.17
CA HIS A 186 -8.01 20.35 61.05
C HIS A 186 -7.73 21.85 60.87
N HIS A 187 -8.81 22.59 60.66
CA HIS A 187 -8.87 24.05 60.71
C HIS A 187 -8.61 24.58 62.12
N HIS A 188 -7.73 25.58 62.26
CA HIS A 188 -7.79 26.56 63.33
C HIS A 188 -8.11 27.95 62.78
N ARG A 189 -9.15 28.54 63.37
CA ARG A 189 -9.73 29.85 63.10
C ARG A 189 -9.01 30.87 64.00
N ARG A 190 -8.53 31.99 63.45
CA ARG A 190 -8.33 33.25 64.18
C ARG A 190 -8.88 34.41 63.35
N HIS A 191 -9.64 35.26 64.03
CA HIS A 191 -10.36 36.41 63.50
C HIS A 191 -9.48 37.66 63.39
N SER A 192 -9.90 38.53 62.46
CA SER A 192 -9.79 39.99 62.36
C SER A 192 -8.41 40.64 62.41
N HIS A 193 -8.08 41.41 61.36
CA HIS A 193 -8.16 42.89 61.35
C HIS A 193 -7.99 43.37 59.90
N SER A 194 -8.94 44.19 59.44
CA SER A 194 -8.89 44.88 58.15
C SER A 194 -8.13 46.19 58.30
N PRO A 195 -7.25 46.55 57.35
CA PRO A 195 -7.02 47.95 57.03
C PRO A 195 -7.52 48.26 55.61
N THR A 196 -8.20 49.39 55.53
CA THR A 196 -8.67 50.11 54.33
C THR A 196 -7.58 50.33 53.27
N PRO A 197 -7.93 50.41 51.98
CA PRO A 197 -6.97 50.62 50.91
C PRO A 197 -6.61 52.11 50.81
N THR A 198 -5.36 52.45 51.09
CA THR A 198 -4.77 53.71 50.62
C THR A 198 -4.27 53.51 49.20
N HIS A 199 -4.81 54.29 48.26
CA HIS A 199 -4.27 54.41 46.91
C HIS A 199 -2.79 54.75 46.96
N SER A 200 -1.94 53.81 46.52
CA SER A 200 -0.58 54.13 46.08
C SER A 200 -0.32 53.41 44.76
N SER A 201 -0.07 54.22 43.74
CA SER A 201 0.36 53.80 42.42
C SER A 201 1.79 53.26 42.49
N THR A 202 1.94 51.96 42.72
CA THR A 202 3.22 51.28 42.48
C THR A 202 3.11 50.43 41.23
N SER A 203 3.69 50.95 40.15
CA SER A 203 4.06 50.18 38.97
C SER A 203 4.84 48.94 39.41
N SER A 204 4.18 47.77 39.35
CA SER A 204 4.83 46.50 39.64
C SER A 204 5.78 46.18 38.49
N SER A 205 7.03 46.61 38.61
CA SER A 205 8.09 46.21 37.69
C SER A 205 8.25 44.69 37.77
N ILE A 206 7.79 43.97 36.75
CA ILE A 206 8.06 42.55 36.61
C ILE A 206 9.58 42.41 36.56
N SER A 207 10.17 41.76 37.57
CA SER A 207 11.60 41.51 37.64
C SER A 207 12.10 40.85 36.36
N ARG A 208 13.31 41.20 35.89
CA ARG A 208 13.94 40.56 34.73
C ARG A 208 13.90 39.03 34.82
N ARG A 209 14.03 38.46 36.03
CA ARG A 209 13.90 37.01 36.27
C ARG A 209 12.50 36.47 35.98
N SER A 210 11.45 37.21 36.32
CA SER A 210 10.06 36.85 36.06
C SER A 210 9.72 36.95 34.57
N PHE A 211 10.29 37.95 33.87
CA PHE A 211 10.12 38.12 32.42
C PHE A 211 10.85 37.02 31.64
N GLU A 212 12.03 36.61 32.10
CA GLU A 212 12.81 35.53 31.50
C GLU A 212 12.18 34.15 31.73
N ALA A 213 11.62 33.91 32.92
CA ALA A 213 10.82 32.72 33.21
C ALA A 213 9.55 32.66 32.34
N LEU A 214 8.87 33.80 32.13
CA LEU A 214 7.71 33.88 31.25
C LEU A 214 8.10 33.66 29.78
N ARG A 215 9.21 34.25 29.31
CA ARG A 215 9.76 33.99 27.96
C ARG A 215 10.12 32.53 27.75
N ARG A 216 10.78 31.88 28.72
CA ARG A 216 11.06 30.44 28.64
C ARG A 216 9.77 29.63 28.59
N ARG A 217 8.75 30.01 29.36
CA ARG A 217 7.45 29.31 29.37
C ARG A 217 6.70 29.49 28.05
N VAL A 218 6.69 30.71 27.49
CA VAL A 218 6.11 31.00 26.16
C VAL A 218 6.89 30.30 25.06
N HIS A 219 8.22 30.24 25.15
CA HIS A 219 9.06 29.51 24.20
C HIS A 219 8.83 28.00 24.29
N ILE A 220 8.73 27.42 25.48
CA ILE A 220 8.39 26.00 25.68
C ILE A 220 6.98 25.69 25.17
N LEU A 221 6.01 26.59 25.39
CA LEU A 221 4.65 26.44 24.87
C LEU A 221 4.61 26.59 23.35
N SER A 222 5.42 27.48 22.78
CA SER A 222 5.57 27.66 21.33
C SER A 222 6.29 26.48 20.68
N GLU A 223 7.36 25.96 21.30
CA GLU A 223 8.05 24.75 20.84
C GLU A 223 7.16 23.53 20.97
N ARG A 224 6.40 23.38 22.07
CA ARG A 224 5.34 22.37 22.19
C ARG A 224 4.26 22.55 21.14
N ALA A 225 3.85 23.77 20.81
CA ALA A 225 2.88 24.04 19.76
C ALA A 225 3.45 23.75 18.35
N LYS A 226 4.76 23.92 18.14
CA LYS A 226 5.47 23.49 16.92
C LYS A 226 5.64 21.97 16.84
N THR A 227 5.92 21.29 17.96
CA THR A 227 5.93 19.81 18.03
C THR A 227 4.53 19.21 17.99
N GLN A 228 3.50 19.99 18.38
CA GLN A 228 2.08 19.69 18.22
C GLN A 228 1.49 20.27 16.95
N GLN A 229 2.31 20.72 15.98
CA GLN A 229 1.86 20.80 14.61
C GLN A 229 1.46 19.36 14.28
N GLU A 230 0.14 19.08 14.34
CA GLU A 230 -0.43 17.73 14.34
C GLU A 230 0.32 16.91 13.30
N MET A 231 1.10 15.92 13.74
CA MET A 231 1.72 14.98 12.82
C MET A 231 0.57 14.30 12.08
N VAL A 232 0.31 14.78 10.88
CA VAL A 232 -0.73 14.27 10.00
C VAL A 232 -0.43 12.78 9.81
N PRO A 233 -1.37 11.87 10.13
CA PRO A 233 -1.15 10.44 9.93
C PRO A 233 -0.66 10.16 8.51
N ALA A 234 0.26 9.21 8.36
CA ALA A 234 0.83 8.87 7.05
C ALA A 234 -0.25 8.49 6.02
N SER A 235 -1.34 7.87 6.48
CA SER A 235 -2.54 7.58 5.70
C SER A 235 -3.26 8.85 5.20
N THR A 236 -3.47 9.84 6.06
CA THR A 236 -4.01 11.16 5.68
C THR A 236 -3.08 11.87 4.71
N LYS A 237 -1.76 11.78 4.90
CA LYS A 237 -0.77 12.32 3.94
C LYS A 237 -0.91 11.64 2.58
N LEU A 238 -1.01 10.32 2.54
CA LEU A 238 -1.18 9.57 1.29
C LEU A 238 -2.48 9.95 0.56
N ARG A 239 -3.60 10.08 1.27
CA ARG A 239 -4.86 10.58 0.66
C ARG A 239 -4.67 11.94 0.01
N ARG A 240 -4.05 12.89 0.75
CA ARG A 240 -3.75 14.22 0.20
C ARG A 240 -2.83 14.17 -1.01
N LEU A 241 -1.88 13.24 -1.07
CA LEU A 241 -1.03 13.05 -2.25
C LEU A 241 -1.82 12.51 -3.44
N LEU A 242 -2.74 11.57 -3.21
CA LEU A 242 -3.61 11.02 -4.25
C LEU A 242 -4.56 12.08 -4.83
N ASP A 243 -5.06 12.98 -3.99
CA ASP A 243 -5.97 14.07 -4.36
C ASP A 243 -5.27 15.18 -5.19
N ARG A 244 -3.94 15.26 -5.17
CA ARG A 244 -3.20 16.27 -5.96
C ARG A 244 -3.26 15.94 -7.45
N PRO A 245 -3.93 16.71 -8.31
CA PRO A 245 -4.01 16.40 -9.73
C PRO A 245 -2.60 16.31 -10.34
N ASN A 246 -2.41 15.39 -11.28
CA ASN A 246 -1.17 15.22 -12.07
C ASN A 246 0.12 14.99 -11.27
N HIS A 247 0.04 14.50 -10.03
CA HIS A 247 1.17 14.07 -9.23
C HIS A 247 1.33 12.54 -9.17
N LEU A 248 2.41 11.96 -9.69
CA LEU A 248 2.70 10.53 -9.54
C LEU A 248 3.46 10.25 -8.23
N ILE A 249 2.94 9.32 -7.42
CA ILE A 249 3.58 8.85 -6.19
C ILE A 249 4.50 7.67 -6.53
N VAL A 250 5.81 7.84 -6.30
CA VAL A 250 6.83 6.84 -6.61
C VAL A 250 7.22 6.09 -5.34
N CYS A 251 7.00 4.77 -5.33
CA CYS A 251 7.25 3.94 -4.15
C CYS A 251 8.26 2.81 -4.48
N PRO A 252 9.53 2.89 -4.02
CA PRO A 252 10.45 1.77 -4.14
C PRO A 252 9.98 0.61 -3.26
N GLY A 253 10.14 -0.61 -3.78
CA GLY A 253 9.87 -1.84 -3.05
C GLY A 253 10.94 -2.13 -2.02
N VAL A 254 10.56 -2.02 -0.75
CA VAL A 254 11.35 -2.37 0.42
C VAL A 254 10.77 -3.62 1.06
N TYR A 255 11.61 -4.39 1.73
CA TYR A 255 11.21 -5.69 2.26
C TYR A 255 11.67 -5.96 3.67
N ASP A 256 12.49 -5.10 4.29
CA ASP A 256 12.95 -5.18 5.67
C ASP A 256 13.33 -3.79 6.21
N GLY A 257 13.81 -3.75 7.46
CA GLY A 257 14.19 -2.47 8.08
C GLY A 257 15.39 -1.80 7.42
N PHE A 258 16.35 -2.59 6.91
CA PHE A 258 17.56 -2.03 6.31
C PHE A 258 17.28 -1.46 4.93
N SER A 259 16.57 -2.19 4.06
CA SER A 259 16.13 -1.70 2.75
C SER A 259 15.24 -0.46 2.89
N ALA A 260 14.36 -0.40 3.89
CA ALA A 260 13.57 0.78 4.19
C ALA A 260 14.43 1.98 4.64
N ARG A 261 15.40 1.79 5.56
CA ARG A 261 16.32 2.85 5.98
C ARG A 261 17.15 3.39 4.82
N VAL A 262 17.61 2.54 3.91
CA VAL A 262 18.33 2.98 2.70
C VAL A 262 17.41 3.79 1.77
N ALA A 263 16.16 3.36 1.56
CA ALA A 263 15.20 4.12 0.75
C ALA A 263 14.87 5.50 1.36
N LEU A 264 14.77 5.59 2.70
CA LEU A 264 14.59 6.84 3.42
C LEU A 264 15.83 7.75 3.33
N GLU A 265 17.04 7.20 3.45
CA GLU A 265 18.30 7.95 3.28
C GLU A 265 18.43 8.53 1.86
N VAL A 266 17.97 7.81 0.83
CA VAL A 266 17.91 8.31 -0.54
C VAL A 266 16.89 9.44 -0.72
N GLY A 267 15.87 9.53 0.16
CA GLY A 267 14.90 10.61 0.18
C GLY A 267 13.61 10.33 -0.59
N PHE A 268 13.16 9.07 -0.68
CA PHE A 268 11.86 8.75 -1.27
C PHE A 268 10.70 9.25 -0.38
N ASP A 269 9.69 9.88 -1.01
CA ASP A 269 8.54 10.46 -0.31
C ASP A 269 7.46 9.45 0.11
N ALA A 270 7.53 8.22 -0.40
CA ALA A 270 6.65 7.10 -0.07
C ALA A 270 7.38 5.78 -0.31
N LEU A 271 6.95 4.71 0.36
CA LEU A 271 7.56 3.37 0.27
C LEU A 271 6.50 2.32 -0.08
N TYR A 272 6.94 1.21 -0.67
CA TYR A 272 6.10 0.03 -0.90
C TYR A 272 6.66 -1.20 -0.17
N MET A 273 5.89 -1.83 0.72
CA MET A 273 6.26 -3.12 1.30
C MET A 273 5.80 -4.26 0.40
N THR A 274 6.75 -5.00 -0.17
CA THR A 274 6.48 -6.16 -1.02
C THR A 274 6.14 -7.41 -0.21
N GLY A 275 5.03 -8.10 -0.57
CA GLY A 275 4.70 -9.41 0.00
C GLY A 275 5.72 -10.48 -0.36
N ALA A 276 6.17 -10.51 -1.61
CA ALA A 276 7.21 -11.43 -2.06
C ALA A 276 8.55 -11.22 -1.33
N GLY A 277 8.94 -9.97 -1.11
CA GLY A 277 10.15 -9.68 -0.34
C GLY A 277 10.01 -10.03 1.13
N THR A 278 8.81 -9.87 1.71
CA THR A 278 8.54 -10.33 3.08
C THR A 278 8.66 -11.85 3.19
N ALA A 279 8.07 -12.61 2.27
CA ALA A 279 8.21 -14.07 2.24
C ALA A 279 9.69 -14.50 2.14
N ALA A 280 10.45 -13.87 1.25
CA ALA A 280 11.85 -14.17 1.03
C ALA A 280 12.71 -13.83 2.26
N SER A 281 12.57 -12.63 2.82
CA SER A 281 13.43 -12.13 3.88
C SER A 281 13.07 -12.69 5.26
N ARG A 282 11.78 -12.78 5.59
CA ARG A 282 11.34 -13.27 6.91
C ARG A 282 11.36 -14.78 7.01
N LEU A 283 10.97 -15.47 5.94
CA LEU A 283 10.71 -16.90 5.98
C LEU A 283 11.69 -17.71 5.11
N GLY A 284 12.48 -17.08 4.23
CA GLY A 284 13.31 -17.81 3.28
C GLY A 284 12.50 -18.56 2.22
N HIS A 285 11.26 -18.12 1.97
CA HIS A 285 10.30 -18.81 1.10
C HIS A 285 9.89 -17.97 -0.10
N ALA A 286 9.41 -18.64 -1.15
CA ALA A 286 8.84 -18.01 -2.33
C ALA A 286 7.44 -17.41 -2.05
N ASP A 287 7.00 -16.50 -2.91
CA ASP A 287 5.69 -15.85 -2.81
C ASP A 287 4.54 -16.76 -3.31
N LEU A 288 4.13 -17.67 -2.43
CA LEU A 288 3.12 -18.71 -2.67
C LEU A 288 2.07 -18.75 -1.55
N GLY A 289 1.72 -17.60 -1.00
CA GLY A 289 0.70 -17.50 0.06
C GLY A 289 1.12 -18.09 1.41
N ILE A 290 2.44 -18.22 1.64
CA ILE A 290 3.01 -18.81 2.88
C ILE A 290 2.93 -17.82 4.04
N VAL A 291 3.19 -16.53 3.77
CA VAL A 291 3.13 -15.45 4.77
C VAL A 291 1.73 -15.34 5.36
N GLN A 292 1.67 -15.19 6.68
CA GLN A 292 0.42 -14.99 7.40
C GLN A 292 0.24 -13.52 7.78
N LEU A 293 -0.97 -13.15 8.23
CA LEU A 293 -1.25 -11.80 8.72
C LEU A 293 -0.22 -11.34 9.76
N ALA A 294 0.17 -12.21 10.69
CA ALA A 294 1.14 -11.87 11.73
C ALA A 294 2.51 -11.47 11.15
N ASP A 295 2.98 -12.18 10.12
CA ASP A 295 4.25 -11.89 9.45
C ASP A 295 4.19 -10.54 8.74
N MET A 296 3.15 -10.36 7.92
CA MET A 296 2.95 -9.18 7.09
C MET A 296 2.72 -7.93 7.93
N ARG A 297 1.85 -8.02 8.95
CA ARG A 297 1.53 -6.89 9.84
C ARG A 297 2.71 -6.47 10.69
N ALA A 298 3.45 -7.43 11.27
CA ALA A 298 4.64 -7.09 12.06
C ALA A 298 5.71 -6.42 11.18
N HIS A 299 5.80 -6.80 9.91
CA HIS A 299 6.72 -6.17 8.98
C HIS A 299 6.29 -4.75 8.60
N ALA A 300 5.03 -4.61 8.22
CA ALA A 300 4.44 -3.32 7.83
C ALA A 300 4.50 -2.30 8.98
N GLU A 301 4.20 -2.73 10.21
CA GLU A 301 4.31 -1.89 11.41
C GLU A 301 5.73 -1.38 11.61
N MET A 302 6.74 -2.27 11.57
CA MET A 302 8.12 -1.84 11.76
C MET A 302 8.55 -0.84 10.68
N ILE A 303 8.26 -1.10 9.40
CA ILE A 303 8.65 -0.21 8.29
C ILE A 303 7.93 1.15 8.41
N ALA A 304 6.62 1.15 8.64
CA ALA A 304 5.81 2.38 8.71
C ALA A 304 6.20 3.30 9.87
N ASN A 305 6.89 2.77 10.89
CA ASN A 305 7.30 3.53 12.06
C ASN A 305 8.78 3.95 12.05
N LEU A 306 9.56 3.58 11.02
CA LEU A 306 10.92 4.09 10.84
C LEU A 306 10.93 5.61 10.57
N ASP A 307 9.98 6.07 9.76
CA ASP A 307 9.63 7.49 9.61
C ASP A 307 8.12 7.62 9.41
N LYS A 308 7.42 8.07 10.45
CA LYS A 308 5.95 8.23 10.46
C LYS A 308 5.44 9.30 9.49
N SER A 309 6.33 10.14 8.97
CA SER A 309 5.99 11.17 7.99
C SER A 309 5.99 10.64 6.55
N VAL A 310 6.58 9.46 6.30
CA VAL A 310 6.69 8.83 4.97
C VAL A 310 5.63 7.74 4.82
N PRO A 311 4.67 7.87 3.89
CA PRO A 311 3.63 6.87 3.66
C PRO A 311 4.19 5.52 3.22
N LEU A 312 3.77 4.46 3.92
CA LEU A 312 3.97 3.08 3.48
C LEU A 312 2.70 2.53 2.82
N ILE A 313 2.82 2.08 1.57
CA ILE A 313 1.83 1.21 0.93
C ILE A 313 2.27 -0.24 1.17
N ALA A 314 1.45 -1.04 1.84
CA ALA A 314 1.80 -2.41 2.20
C ALA A 314 0.94 -3.44 1.46
N ASP A 315 1.57 -4.50 0.96
CA ASP A 315 0.85 -5.68 0.48
C ASP A 315 0.00 -6.30 1.59
N MET A 316 -1.23 -6.71 1.26
CA MET A 316 -2.14 -7.42 2.16
C MET A 316 -2.70 -8.71 1.53
N ASP A 317 -2.06 -9.20 0.47
CA ASP A 317 -2.44 -10.39 -0.28
C ASP A 317 -3.96 -10.38 -0.59
N THR A 318 -4.67 -11.41 -0.13
CA THR A 318 -6.12 -11.56 -0.27
C THR A 318 -6.90 -11.20 1.00
N GLY A 319 -6.21 -10.68 2.03
CA GLY A 319 -6.80 -10.38 3.34
C GLY A 319 -6.93 -11.57 4.28
N TYR A 320 -6.16 -12.64 4.04
CA TYR A 320 -5.91 -13.76 4.96
C TYR A 320 -7.14 -14.58 5.41
N GLY A 321 -8.23 -14.52 4.63
CA GLY A 321 -9.42 -15.33 4.87
C GLY A 321 -10.69 -14.70 4.29
N GLY A 322 -11.82 -14.95 4.96
CA GLY A 322 -13.10 -14.32 4.63
C GLY A 322 -13.23 -12.88 5.15
N PRO A 323 -14.40 -12.25 4.98
CA PRO A 323 -14.66 -10.86 5.38
C PRO A 323 -14.24 -10.47 6.81
N ILE A 324 -14.37 -11.40 7.78
CA ILE A 324 -13.98 -11.16 9.17
C ILE A 324 -12.45 -11.02 9.30
N MET A 325 -11.69 -11.85 8.59
CA MET A 325 -10.22 -11.77 8.58
C MET A 325 -9.73 -10.52 7.85
N VAL A 326 -10.38 -10.16 6.73
CA VAL A 326 -10.10 -8.90 6.03
C VAL A 326 -10.30 -7.71 6.96
N ALA A 327 -11.44 -7.65 7.67
CA ALA A 327 -11.70 -6.56 8.60
C ALA A 327 -10.66 -6.48 9.71
N ARG A 328 -10.29 -7.62 10.31
CA ARG A 328 -9.23 -7.69 11.32
C ARG A 328 -7.89 -7.21 10.77
N ALA A 329 -7.49 -7.66 9.59
CA ALA A 329 -6.23 -7.27 8.95
C ALA A 329 -6.15 -5.76 8.72
N VAL A 330 -7.22 -5.17 8.19
CA VAL A 330 -7.32 -3.72 8.01
C VAL A 330 -7.20 -2.96 9.32
N GLU A 331 -7.89 -3.41 10.37
CA GLU A 331 -7.82 -2.77 11.69
C GLU A 331 -6.40 -2.87 12.29
N GLU A 332 -5.70 -4.00 12.08
CA GLU A 332 -4.31 -4.14 12.51
C GLU A 332 -3.34 -3.26 11.70
N TYR A 333 -3.58 -3.09 10.39
CA TYR A 333 -2.79 -2.19 9.53
C TYR A 333 -3.03 -0.71 9.88
N CYS A 334 -4.27 -0.33 10.21
CA CYS A 334 -4.59 1.01 10.72
C CYS A 334 -3.79 1.33 11.98
N ARG A 335 -3.80 0.40 12.97
CA ARG A 335 -3.02 0.56 14.21
C ARG A 335 -1.52 0.57 13.98
N ALA A 336 -1.04 -0.17 12.98
CA ALA A 336 0.38 -0.25 12.62
C ALA A 336 0.92 1.05 11.98
N GLY A 337 0.04 2.01 11.61
CA GLY A 337 0.46 3.25 10.94
C GLY A 337 0.66 3.11 9.43
N VAL A 338 0.17 2.02 8.82
CA VAL A 338 0.22 1.81 7.37
C VAL A 338 -0.62 2.88 6.67
N ALA A 339 -0.10 3.45 5.59
CA ALA A 339 -0.75 4.55 4.89
C ALA A 339 -1.74 4.07 3.81
N GLY A 340 -1.42 2.96 3.14
CA GLY A 340 -2.29 2.30 2.19
C GLY A 340 -1.99 0.82 2.09
N PHE A 341 -2.93 0.05 1.56
CA PHE A 341 -2.72 -1.37 1.29
C PHE A 341 -3.50 -1.82 0.07
N HIS A 342 -3.10 -2.96 -0.51
CA HIS A 342 -3.86 -3.58 -1.60
C HIS A 342 -4.41 -4.95 -1.23
N ILE A 343 -5.61 -5.26 -1.73
CA ILE A 343 -6.25 -6.58 -1.65
C ILE A 343 -6.49 -7.08 -3.07
N GLU A 344 -6.14 -8.34 -3.32
CA GLU A 344 -6.35 -9.00 -4.61
C GLU A 344 -7.50 -10.03 -4.64
N ASP A 345 -7.90 -10.39 -5.85
CA ASP A 345 -8.97 -11.34 -6.14
C ASP A 345 -8.51 -12.80 -6.31
N GLN A 346 -7.26 -13.12 -5.94
CA GLN A 346 -6.78 -14.50 -5.94
C GLN A 346 -7.49 -15.36 -4.88
N VAL A 347 -7.40 -16.69 -5.04
CA VAL A 347 -7.66 -17.65 -3.96
C VAL A 347 -6.72 -17.41 -2.77
N LEU A 348 -7.05 -17.93 -1.58
CA LEU A 348 -6.25 -17.68 -0.36
C LEU A 348 -4.78 -18.14 -0.52
N SER A 349 -4.57 -19.28 -1.18
CA SER A 349 -3.27 -19.79 -1.61
C SER A 349 -2.76 -19.03 -2.84
N LYS A 350 -2.62 -17.71 -2.71
CA LYS A 350 -2.23 -16.80 -3.78
C LYS A 350 -0.83 -17.10 -4.31
N ARG A 351 -0.55 -16.64 -5.51
CA ARG A 351 0.78 -16.72 -6.14
C ARG A 351 1.22 -15.34 -6.59
N CYS A 352 2.53 -15.15 -6.74
CA CYS A 352 3.07 -13.93 -7.33
C CYS A 352 2.37 -13.60 -8.67
N GLY A 353 1.98 -12.33 -8.84
CA GLY A 353 1.22 -11.85 -10.00
C GLY A 353 1.91 -12.05 -11.36
N HIS A 354 3.22 -12.30 -11.37
CA HIS A 354 4.01 -12.55 -12.58
C HIS A 354 4.25 -14.05 -12.87
N LEU A 355 3.77 -14.96 -12.01
CA LEU A 355 3.82 -16.39 -12.26
C LEU A 355 2.60 -16.87 -13.06
N GLN A 356 2.75 -18.00 -13.77
CA GLN A 356 1.65 -18.69 -14.43
C GLN A 356 0.79 -19.48 -13.43
N GLY A 357 -0.45 -19.80 -13.82
CA GLY A 357 -1.35 -20.65 -13.03
C GLY A 357 -1.89 -19.93 -11.80
N LYS A 358 -2.27 -18.66 -11.96
CA LYS A 358 -3.03 -17.91 -10.95
C LYS A 358 -4.49 -18.33 -11.00
N GLU A 359 -5.10 -18.44 -9.85
CA GLU A 359 -6.53 -18.71 -9.70
C GLU A 359 -7.17 -17.53 -8.97
N VAL A 360 -8.21 -16.97 -9.57
CA VAL A 360 -9.01 -15.91 -8.96
C VAL A 360 -10.38 -16.41 -8.53
N VAL A 361 -10.89 -15.85 -7.43
CA VAL A 361 -12.23 -16.12 -6.94
C VAL A 361 -13.28 -15.45 -7.84
N ASP A 362 -14.54 -15.81 -7.65
CA ASP A 362 -15.65 -15.11 -8.29
C ASP A 362 -15.71 -13.64 -7.85
N ILE A 363 -16.33 -12.80 -8.69
CA ILE A 363 -16.38 -11.37 -8.46
C ILE A 363 -17.05 -11.00 -7.12
N GLU A 364 -18.09 -11.73 -6.69
CA GLU A 364 -18.78 -11.40 -5.44
C GLU A 364 -17.95 -11.73 -4.21
N THR A 365 -17.18 -12.81 -4.24
CA THR A 365 -16.20 -13.11 -3.19
C THR A 365 -15.14 -12.01 -3.10
N PHE A 366 -14.63 -11.53 -4.24
CA PHE A 366 -13.70 -10.40 -4.26
C PHE A 366 -14.33 -9.11 -3.70
N LEU A 367 -15.53 -8.76 -4.15
CA LEU A 367 -16.23 -7.57 -3.67
C LEU A 367 -16.60 -7.67 -2.19
N ALA A 368 -16.86 -8.86 -1.67
CA ALA A 368 -17.06 -9.07 -0.23
C ALA A 368 -15.81 -8.68 0.57
N ARG A 369 -14.59 -8.93 0.06
CA ARG A 369 -13.34 -8.47 0.68
C ARG A 369 -13.24 -6.94 0.64
N ILE A 370 -13.50 -6.32 -0.51
CA ILE A 370 -13.46 -4.86 -0.67
C ILE A 370 -14.44 -4.16 0.27
N ARG A 371 -15.70 -4.63 0.33
CA ARG A 371 -16.73 -4.10 1.24
C ARG A 371 -16.35 -4.28 2.71
N ALA A 372 -15.78 -5.43 3.07
CA ALA A 372 -15.32 -5.69 4.44
C ALA A 372 -14.17 -4.77 4.83
N ALA A 373 -13.20 -4.57 3.93
CA ALA A 373 -12.09 -3.65 4.13
C ALA A 373 -12.59 -2.21 4.31
N ARG A 374 -13.43 -1.71 3.39
CA ARG A 374 -14.02 -0.36 3.50
C ARG A 374 -14.83 -0.20 4.80
N GLY A 375 -15.63 -1.20 5.16
CA GLY A 375 -16.40 -1.19 6.41
C GLY A 375 -15.50 -1.11 7.65
N ALA A 376 -14.38 -1.82 7.66
CA ALA A 376 -13.40 -1.76 8.74
C ALA A 376 -12.69 -0.39 8.81
N ILE A 377 -12.31 0.19 7.67
CA ILE A 377 -11.72 1.53 7.58
C ILE A 377 -12.66 2.57 8.21
N ILE A 378 -13.94 2.54 7.83
CA ILE A 378 -14.97 3.45 8.35
C ILE A 378 -15.16 3.27 9.86
N ARG A 379 -15.29 2.03 10.35
CA ARG A 379 -15.45 1.76 11.79
C ARG A 379 -14.25 2.22 12.61
N HIS A 380 -13.03 2.10 12.06
CA HIS A 380 -11.81 2.54 12.74
C HIS A 380 -11.61 4.06 12.65
N GLY A 381 -12.34 4.77 11.78
CA GLY A 381 -12.13 6.21 11.54
C GLY A 381 -10.74 6.51 10.95
N SER A 382 -10.25 5.63 10.08
CA SER A 382 -8.90 5.72 9.50
C SER A 382 -8.94 6.29 8.08
N ASP A 383 -7.91 7.07 7.74
CA ASP A 383 -7.66 7.53 6.38
C ASP A 383 -6.85 6.53 5.55
N ILE A 384 -6.63 5.29 6.01
CA ILE A 384 -5.84 4.32 5.25
C ILE A 384 -6.43 4.10 3.84
N VAL A 385 -5.57 4.10 2.81
CA VAL A 385 -5.99 3.98 1.42
C VAL A 385 -6.22 2.51 1.05
N LEU A 386 -7.41 2.19 0.53
CA LEU A 386 -7.77 0.87 0.03
C LEU A 386 -7.53 0.78 -1.47
N ILE A 387 -6.57 -0.05 -1.89
CA ILE A 387 -6.25 -0.29 -3.29
C ILE A 387 -6.82 -1.66 -3.71
N ALA A 388 -7.63 -1.70 -4.76
CA ALA A 388 -8.14 -2.95 -5.30
C ALA A 388 -7.23 -3.45 -6.43
N ARG A 389 -6.77 -4.70 -6.32
CA ARG A 389 -5.96 -5.38 -7.32
C ARG A 389 -6.75 -6.53 -7.94
N THR A 390 -6.64 -6.72 -9.25
CA THR A 390 -7.12 -7.93 -9.93
C THR A 390 -5.98 -8.63 -10.64
N ASP A 391 -5.96 -9.96 -10.52
CA ASP A 391 -5.07 -10.85 -11.26
C ASP A 391 -5.81 -11.62 -12.37
N ALA A 392 -7.09 -11.28 -12.61
CA ALA A 392 -7.97 -11.93 -13.59
C ALA A 392 -7.50 -11.76 -15.05
N LEU A 393 -6.64 -10.78 -15.36
CA LEU A 393 -6.17 -10.50 -16.72
C LEU A 393 -5.62 -11.74 -17.44
N GLN A 394 -4.82 -12.56 -16.74
CA GLN A 394 -4.19 -13.74 -17.34
C GLN A 394 -5.19 -14.84 -17.69
N GLN A 395 -6.21 -15.04 -16.84
CA GLN A 395 -7.14 -16.16 -16.95
C GLN A 395 -8.40 -15.80 -17.74
N PHE A 396 -8.90 -14.57 -17.57
CA PHE A 396 -10.20 -14.12 -18.08
C PHE A 396 -10.11 -12.95 -19.07
N GLY A 397 -8.91 -12.42 -19.31
CA GLY A 397 -8.69 -11.32 -20.26
C GLY A 397 -9.00 -9.94 -19.68
N TYR A 398 -8.81 -8.93 -20.53
CA TYR A 398 -8.85 -7.51 -20.16
C TYR A 398 -10.23 -7.05 -19.71
N ASP A 399 -11.29 -7.40 -20.45
CA ASP A 399 -12.65 -6.92 -20.17
C ASP A 399 -13.16 -7.35 -18.80
N GLU A 400 -12.90 -8.61 -18.41
CA GLU A 400 -13.27 -9.12 -17.09
C GLU A 400 -12.43 -8.46 -15.98
N ALA A 401 -11.13 -8.22 -16.22
CA ALA A 401 -10.29 -7.48 -15.28
C ALA A 401 -10.85 -6.06 -15.04
N ILE A 402 -11.17 -5.32 -16.11
CA ILE A 402 -11.76 -3.97 -16.01
C ILE A 402 -13.11 -3.99 -15.31
N LYS A 403 -13.97 -4.98 -15.61
CA LYS A 403 -15.26 -5.15 -14.94
C LYS A 403 -15.10 -5.34 -13.43
N ARG A 404 -14.15 -6.17 -12.99
CA ARG A 404 -13.83 -6.38 -11.57
C ARG A 404 -13.34 -5.11 -10.90
N LEU A 405 -12.48 -4.35 -11.58
CA LEU A 405 -11.92 -3.10 -11.07
C LEU A 405 -12.99 -2.00 -10.94
N LYS A 406 -13.90 -1.88 -11.92
CA LYS A 406 -15.07 -1.00 -11.84
C LYS A 406 -15.97 -1.37 -10.66
N ALA A 407 -16.25 -2.65 -10.49
CA ALA A 407 -17.08 -3.12 -9.38
C ALA A 407 -16.39 -2.89 -8.01
N ALA A 408 -15.07 -3.06 -7.92
CA ALA A 408 -14.31 -2.78 -6.70
C ALA A 408 -14.27 -1.29 -6.35
N ARG A 409 -14.15 -0.42 -7.36
CA ARG A 409 -14.32 1.04 -7.21
C ARG A 409 -15.70 1.34 -6.63
N ASP A 410 -16.77 0.79 -7.21
CA ASP A 410 -18.15 1.04 -6.78
C ASP A 410 -18.43 0.47 -5.37
N ALA A 411 -17.71 -0.58 -4.97
CA ALA A 411 -17.71 -1.12 -3.61
C ALA A 411 -16.87 -0.31 -2.60
N GLY A 412 -16.19 0.76 -3.05
CA GLY A 412 -15.49 1.72 -2.21
C GLY A 412 -13.98 1.55 -2.13
N ALA A 413 -13.30 0.97 -3.14
CA ALA A 413 -11.85 1.13 -3.27
C ALA A 413 -11.49 2.61 -3.54
N ASP A 414 -10.32 3.09 -3.07
CA ASP A 414 -9.81 4.46 -3.30
C ASP A 414 -8.92 4.56 -4.54
N ALA A 415 -8.28 3.45 -4.91
CA ALA A 415 -7.50 3.31 -6.13
C ALA A 415 -7.72 1.90 -6.68
N VAL A 416 -7.59 1.76 -7.99
CA VAL A 416 -7.67 0.46 -8.67
C VAL A 416 -6.51 0.33 -9.66
N LYS A 417 -6.24 -0.85 -10.16
CA LYS A 417 -5.38 -1.03 -11.35
C LYS A 417 -6.21 -0.69 -12.61
N ASP A 418 -5.64 -0.05 -13.64
CA ASP A 418 -6.20 0.00 -15.02
C ASP A 418 -7.57 0.71 -15.34
N LEU A 419 -8.10 1.64 -14.53
CA LEU A 419 -9.37 2.38 -14.79
C LEU A 419 -9.30 3.93 -14.67
N ALA A 420 -8.90 4.67 -15.70
CA ALA A 420 -8.94 6.14 -15.66
C ALA A 420 -10.39 6.70 -15.70
N PRO A 421 -10.70 7.89 -15.15
CA PRO A 421 -9.83 8.85 -14.42
C PRO A 421 -9.66 8.51 -12.92
N PHE A 422 -10.05 7.31 -12.49
CA PHE A 422 -9.87 6.87 -11.12
C PHE A 422 -8.38 6.66 -10.80
N PRO A 423 -7.89 6.87 -9.57
CA PRO A 423 -6.48 6.73 -9.28
C PRO A 423 -5.93 5.34 -9.59
N LEU A 424 -4.90 5.29 -10.45
CA LEU A 424 -4.29 4.05 -10.92
C LEU A 424 -2.92 3.77 -10.32
N MET A 425 -2.71 2.52 -9.94
CA MET A 425 -1.42 2.00 -9.49
C MET A 425 -0.77 1.11 -10.56
N LEU A 426 0.42 1.49 -11.01
CA LEU A 426 1.27 0.66 -11.87
C LEU A 426 2.21 -0.18 -11.02
N ASN A 427 2.16 -1.50 -11.20
CA ASN A 427 3.12 -2.42 -10.61
C ASN A 427 4.30 -2.65 -11.58
N MET A 428 5.42 -1.97 -11.36
CA MET A 428 6.59 -2.05 -12.22
C MET A 428 7.57 -3.09 -11.70
N VAL A 429 7.47 -4.31 -12.25
CA VAL A 429 8.41 -5.41 -11.99
C VAL A 429 9.15 -5.70 -13.28
N ASP A 430 10.46 -5.46 -13.26
CA ASP A 430 11.32 -5.73 -14.41
C ASP A 430 11.32 -7.22 -14.77
N HIS A 431 11.44 -7.49 -16.08
CA HIS A 431 11.48 -8.84 -16.66
C HIS A 431 10.23 -9.70 -16.38
N GLY A 432 9.11 -9.08 -16.01
CA GLY A 432 7.79 -9.72 -15.94
C GLY A 432 7.01 -9.64 -17.24
N SER A 433 5.68 -9.82 -17.14
CA SER A 433 4.75 -9.67 -18.27
C SER A 433 4.49 -8.22 -18.69
N THR A 434 4.86 -7.24 -17.86
CA THR A 434 4.68 -5.81 -18.14
C THR A 434 5.98 -5.26 -18.71
N PRO A 435 5.96 -4.57 -19.88
CA PRO A 435 7.14 -3.87 -20.38
C PRO A 435 7.66 -2.85 -19.36
N THR A 436 8.97 -2.61 -19.32
CA THR A 436 9.54 -1.59 -18.44
C THR A 436 9.07 -0.20 -18.87
N ILE A 437 8.26 0.46 -18.04
CA ILE A 437 7.73 1.81 -18.27
C ILE A 437 8.44 2.79 -17.31
N PRO A 438 9.19 3.79 -17.82
CA PRO A 438 9.81 4.81 -16.99
C PRO A 438 8.77 5.65 -16.22
N VAL A 439 9.15 6.16 -15.04
CA VAL A 439 8.28 6.99 -14.17
C VAL A 439 7.59 8.13 -14.93
N ARG A 440 8.35 8.91 -15.71
CA ARG A 440 7.81 10.02 -16.52
C ARG A 440 6.74 9.57 -17.52
N VAL A 441 6.89 8.36 -18.08
CA VAL A 441 5.94 7.81 -19.05
C VAL A 441 4.69 7.36 -18.32
N ALA A 442 4.84 6.67 -17.19
CA ALA A 442 3.70 6.30 -16.33
C ALA A 442 2.91 7.53 -15.87
N GLU A 443 3.58 8.62 -15.51
CA GLU A 443 2.94 9.89 -15.15
C GLU A 443 2.15 10.47 -16.33
N SER A 444 2.74 10.50 -17.53
CA SER A 444 2.05 10.95 -18.75
C SER A 444 0.86 10.07 -19.16
N MET A 445 0.87 8.78 -18.79
CA MET A 445 -0.25 7.86 -18.99
C MET A 445 -1.38 8.05 -17.97
N GLY A 446 -1.20 8.91 -16.96
CA GLY A 446 -2.20 9.22 -15.95
C GLY A 446 -2.16 8.31 -14.71
N PHE A 447 -1.12 7.50 -14.53
CA PHE A 447 -0.94 6.76 -13.27
C PHE A 447 -0.75 7.72 -12.09
N ARG A 448 -1.21 7.30 -10.91
CA ARG A 448 -1.18 8.08 -9.67
C ARG A 448 -0.22 7.48 -8.64
N ILE A 449 0.01 6.17 -8.72
CA ILE A 449 1.02 5.45 -7.94
C ILE A 449 1.83 4.57 -8.90
N ILE A 450 3.13 4.51 -8.71
CA ILE A 450 4.00 3.48 -9.30
C ILE A 450 4.80 2.81 -8.19
N ILE A 451 4.81 1.48 -8.17
CA ILE A 451 5.59 0.68 -7.22
C ILE A 451 6.69 -0.10 -7.96
N PHE A 452 7.84 -0.28 -7.31
CA PHE A 452 8.96 -1.08 -7.83
C PHE A 452 9.31 -2.23 -6.86
N PRO A 453 8.53 -3.33 -6.79
CA PRO A 453 8.62 -4.31 -5.71
C PRO A 453 9.99 -4.96 -5.48
N LEU A 454 10.82 -5.06 -6.53
CA LEU A 454 12.14 -5.69 -6.48
C LEU A 454 13.31 -4.69 -6.38
N ALA A 455 13.02 -3.38 -6.25
CA ALA A 455 14.01 -2.32 -6.26
C ALA A 455 15.15 -2.54 -5.25
N SER A 456 14.85 -3.06 -4.06
CA SER A 456 15.87 -3.40 -3.07
C SER A 456 16.27 -4.89 -3.09
N LEU A 457 15.32 -5.80 -3.35
CA LEU A 457 15.55 -7.24 -3.19
C LEU A 457 16.50 -7.83 -4.24
N ALA A 458 16.32 -7.47 -5.51
CA ALA A 458 17.14 -8.03 -6.59
C ALA A 458 18.61 -7.55 -6.52
N PRO A 459 18.90 -6.24 -6.28
CA PRO A 459 20.28 -5.80 -6.04
C PRO A 459 20.90 -6.43 -4.79
N ALA A 460 20.12 -6.59 -3.70
CA ALA A 460 20.60 -7.24 -2.48
C ALA A 460 21.03 -8.68 -2.74
N TYR A 461 20.21 -9.48 -3.45
CA TYR A 461 20.58 -10.85 -3.82
C TYR A 461 21.90 -10.89 -4.58
N THR A 462 22.05 -10.05 -5.61
CA THR A 462 23.26 -10.01 -6.45
C THR A 462 24.50 -9.68 -5.60
N ALA A 463 24.43 -8.65 -4.75
CA ALA A 463 25.55 -8.22 -3.92
C ALA A 463 25.90 -9.24 -2.81
N ILE A 464 24.90 -9.77 -2.11
CA ILE A 464 25.08 -10.79 -1.07
C ILE A 464 25.72 -12.04 -1.68
N LYS A 465 25.20 -12.53 -2.81
CA LYS A 465 25.75 -13.69 -3.51
C LYS A 465 27.20 -13.47 -3.91
N ALA A 466 27.51 -12.34 -4.57
CA ALA A 466 28.87 -12.03 -4.99
C ALA A 466 29.84 -11.96 -3.80
N SER A 467 29.41 -11.36 -2.68
CA SER A 467 30.21 -11.31 -1.44
C SER A 467 30.45 -12.70 -0.85
N LEU A 468 29.43 -13.55 -0.77
CA LEU A 468 29.56 -14.89 -0.21
C LEU A 468 30.40 -15.81 -1.12
N GLU A 469 30.28 -15.67 -2.43
CA GLU A 469 31.13 -16.38 -3.38
C GLU A 469 32.60 -15.95 -3.24
N LYS A 470 32.86 -14.65 -3.04
CA LYS A 470 34.21 -14.15 -2.79
C LYS A 470 34.78 -14.70 -1.49
N VAL A 471 34.01 -14.71 -0.40
CA VAL A 471 34.40 -15.34 0.86
C VAL A 471 34.73 -16.82 0.65
N LYS A 472 33.92 -17.54 -0.12
CA LYS A 472 34.15 -18.96 -0.42
C LYS A 472 35.44 -19.19 -1.23
N ARG A 473 35.78 -18.30 -2.17
CA ARG A 473 36.98 -18.44 -3.01
C ARG A 473 38.26 -17.95 -2.34
N GLU A 474 38.19 -16.83 -1.61
CA GLU A 474 39.37 -16.07 -1.15
C GLU A 474 39.49 -16.00 0.38
N GLY A 475 38.47 -16.40 1.14
CA GLY A 475 38.45 -16.31 2.61
C GLY A 475 38.28 -14.90 3.17
N VAL A 476 38.01 -13.90 2.31
CA VAL A 476 37.83 -12.49 2.69
C VAL A 476 36.63 -11.87 1.99
N THR A 477 36.03 -10.85 2.60
CA THR A 477 34.86 -10.15 2.02
C THR A 477 35.28 -9.06 1.03
N GLY A 478 36.39 -8.36 1.29
CA GLY A 478 36.83 -7.21 0.50
C GLY A 478 35.83 -6.05 0.47
N ILE A 479 35.06 -5.87 1.55
CA ILE A 479 34.15 -4.73 1.72
C ILE A 479 34.96 -3.42 1.70
N PRO A 480 34.48 -2.38 0.99
CA PRO A 480 35.11 -1.05 0.99
C PRO A 480 35.36 -0.49 2.40
N LYS A 481 36.48 0.22 2.59
CA LYS A 481 36.91 0.70 3.91
C LYS A 481 35.95 1.71 4.55
N ASP A 482 35.16 2.39 3.74
CA ASP A 482 34.15 3.37 4.14
C ASP A 482 32.84 2.71 4.64
N LEU A 483 32.55 1.47 4.22
CA LEU A 483 31.42 0.67 4.70
C LEU A 483 31.75 -0.05 6.03
N THR A 484 31.92 0.76 7.07
CA THR A 484 32.20 0.29 8.43
C THR A 484 30.92 -0.10 9.20
N PRO A 485 31.02 -0.86 10.31
CA PRO A 485 29.88 -1.08 11.21
C PRO A 485 29.22 0.22 11.66
N LYS A 486 30.02 1.26 11.94
CA LYS A 486 29.50 2.59 12.29
C LYS A 486 28.63 3.15 11.18
N ARG A 487 29.06 3.08 9.91
CA ARG A 487 28.27 3.56 8.77
C ARG A 487 26.95 2.82 8.65
N ILE A 488 26.96 1.48 8.80
CA ILE A 488 25.72 0.68 8.78
C ILE A 488 24.78 1.08 9.93
N PHE A 489 25.30 1.30 11.13
CA PHE A 489 24.49 1.76 12.26
C PHE A 489 23.97 3.19 12.08
N ASP A 490 24.77 4.08 11.50
CA ASP A 490 24.35 5.44 11.15
C ASP A 490 23.13 5.41 10.21
N VAL A 491 23.16 4.57 9.16
CA VAL A 491 22.00 4.34 8.27
C VAL A 491 20.78 3.83 9.06
N CYS A 492 21.01 2.99 10.07
CA CYS A 492 19.94 2.47 10.94
C CYS A 492 19.45 3.43 12.04
N GLY A 493 19.86 4.70 12.02
CA GLY A 493 19.40 5.70 13.00
C GLY A 493 20.18 5.69 14.32
N MET A 494 21.47 5.34 14.28
CA MET A 494 22.31 5.36 15.48
C MET A 494 22.38 6.76 16.11
N GLN A 495 22.48 7.83 15.32
CA GLN A 495 22.54 9.19 15.86
C GLN A 495 21.25 9.57 16.58
N GLU A 496 20.10 9.27 15.99
CA GLU A 496 18.77 9.44 16.61
C GLU A 496 18.70 8.71 17.96
N SER A 497 19.21 7.47 17.99
CA SER A 497 19.22 6.64 19.21
C SER A 497 20.15 7.21 20.30
N ILE A 498 21.33 7.71 19.91
CA ILE A 498 22.28 8.36 20.82
C ILE A 498 21.69 9.65 21.39
N GLU A 499 21.01 10.45 20.58
CA GLU A 499 20.35 11.68 21.01
C GLU A 499 19.24 11.41 22.04
N ILE A 500 18.44 10.36 21.82
CA ILE A 500 17.42 9.92 22.78
C ILE A 500 18.05 9.53 24.12
N ASP A 501 19.08 8.68 24.13
CA ASP A 501 19.75 8.25 25.37
C ASP A 501 20.40 9.45 26.09
N SER A 502 21.11 10.29 25.35
CA SER A 502 21.80 11.47 25.89
C SER A 502 20.82 12.47 26.50
N SER A 503 19.72 12.77 25.82
CA SER A 503 18.69 13.71 26.29
C SER A 503 17.94 13.20 27.53
N ALA A 504 17.74 11.88 27.64
CA ALA A 504 17.15 11.27 28.82
C ALA A 504 18.07 11.37 30.05
N ARG A 505 19.38 11.09 29.88
CA ARG A 505 20.38 11.13 30.96
C ARG A 505 20.76 12.53 31.41
N ALA A 506 20.66 13.54 30.54
CA ALA A 506 20.95 14.93 30.89
C ALA A 506 20.09 15.46 32.06
N LYS A 507 18.85 14.93 32.23
CA LYS A 507 17.97 15.29 33.35
C LYS A 507 18.34 14.62 34.67
N GLU A 508 19.05 13.49 34.63
CA GLU A 508 19.46 12.75 35.81
C GLU A 508 20.66 13.42 36.49
N ARG A 509 21.61 13.95 35.69
CA ARG A 509 22.78 14.70 36.19
C ARG A 509 22.46 16.08 36.76
N SER A 510 21.30 16.67 36.45
CA SER A 510 20.84 17.95 37.02
C SER A 510 20.14 17.78 38.38
N ARG A 511 19.88 16.54 38.82
CA ARG A 511 19.20 16.21 40.08
C ARG A 511 20.14 15.64 41.15
N MET A 512 21.37 15.29 40.77
CA MET A 512 22.51 15.09 41.67
C MET A 512 23.23 16.42 41.85
#